data_AF-A0A1Q6W8N5-F1
#
_entry.id   AF-A0A1Q6W8N5-F1
#
_cell.length_a   1.000
_cell.length_b   1.000
_cell.length_c   1.000
_cell.angle_alpha   90.00
_cell.angle_beta   90.00
_cell.angle_gamma   90.00
#
_symmetry.space_group_name_H-M   'P 1'
#
loop_
_entity.id
_entity.type
_entity.pdbx_description
1 polymer ?
#
loop_
_entity_poly.entity_id
_entity_poly.type
_entity_poly.pdbx_seq_one_letter_code
_entity_poly.pdbx_strand_id
1 'polypeptide(L)'
;MRNHAGQISFPGGRIESRDEGSPRAAALREAREEIGLEERFVSVIGYLPDHLVISGFRVTPVVAFVQPGFSLSPDSKEVQDTFEVPVNHLFDPASHHRNRRRSAFTGEEVEFCDIPYGERNIWGATAGMLMTLYRLCVEPPAADAARVGPHE
;
A
#
# COMPACT_ATOMS: atom_id res chain seq x y z
N MET A 1 18.93 -20.43 -9.83
CA MET A 1 18.46 -19.10 -10.27
C MET A 1 17.53 -18.57 -9.20
N ARG A 2 17.86 -17.40 -8.64
CA ARG A 2 17.39 -16.95 -7.33
C ARG A 2 15.94 -16.46 -7.40
N ASN A 3 15.14 -16.95 -6.46
CA ASN A 3 13.70 -16.83 -6.36
C ASN A 3 13.30 -15.43 -5.82
N HIS A 4 13.62 -14.35 -6.53
CA HIS A 4 13.22 -12.97 -6.20
C HIS A 4 12.72 -12.26 -7.47
N ALA A 5 11.64 -12.75 -8.07
CA ALA A 5 10.85 -11.88 -8.93
C ALA A 5 10.41 -10.69 -8.05
N GLY A 6 10.92 -9.49 -8.38
CA GLY A 6 10.97 -8.31 -7.50
C GLY A 6 9.66 -8.05 -6.76
N GLN A 7 9.75 -7.87 -5.45
CA GLN A 7 8.60 -7.48 -4.65
C GLN A 7 8.12 -6.11 -5.15
N ILE A 8 6.84 -6.03 -5.50
CA ILE A 8 6.21 -4.76 -5.85
C ILE A 8 5.75 -4.10 -4.57
N SER A 9 6.25 -2.90 -4.31
CA SER A 9 5.89 -2.08 -3.15
C SER A 9 5.64 -0.63 -3.56
N PHE A 10 4.93 0.10 -2.69
CA PHE A 10 4.99 1.55 -2.70
C PHE A 10 6.33 2.02 -2.12
N PRO A 11 6.78 3.25 -2.44
CA PRO A 11 7.91 3.84 -1.75
C PRO A 11 7.67 3.91 -0.24
N GLY A 12 8.68 3.61 0.56
CA GLY A 12 8.53 3.63 2.00
C GLY A 12 9.58 2.81 2.75
N GLY A 13 9.84 3.25 3.96
CA GLY A 13 10.84 2.66 4.83
C GLY A 13 10.52 2.89 6.30
N ARG A 14 11.53 2.73 7.15
CA ARG A 14 11.36 2.91 8.59
C ARG A 14 11.28 4.39 8.92
N ILE A 15 10.49 4.72 9.93
CA ILE A 15 10.54 6.04 10.55
C ILE A 15 11.90 6.18 11.22
N GLU A 16 12.66 7.18 10.82
CA GLU A 16 13.96 7.52 11.37
C GLU A 16 13.86 8.67 12.37
N SER A 17 14.93 8.91 13.13
CA SER A 17 14.96 10.01 14.10
C SER A 17 14.70 11.39 13.47
N ARG A 18 15.09 11.57 12.19
CA ARG A 18 14.86 12.80 11.41
C ARG A 18 13.40 13.02 11.01
N ASP A 19 12.56 11.98 11.12
CA ASP A 19 11.14 12.05 10.78
C ASP A 19 10.29 12.48 11.99
N GLU A 20 10.89 12.71 13.16
CA GLU A 20 10.22 13.14 14.39
C GLU A 20 9.03 12.23 14.81
N GLY A 21 9.10 10.95 14.44
CA GLY A 21 8.02 9.99 14.70
C GLY A 21 6.84 10.08 13.72
N SER A 22 6.91 10.92 12.69
CA SER A 22 5.83 11.15 11.72
C SER A 22 5.86 10.15 10.56
N PRO A 23 4.82 9.31 10.39
CA PRO A 23 4.71 8.42 9.22
C PRO A 23 4.66 9.19 7.89
N ARG A 24 4.05 10.39 7.90
CA ARG A 24 4.03 11.27 6.72
C ARG A 24 5.44 11.74 6.35
N ALA A 25 6.23 12.17 7.32
CA ALA A 25 7.59 12.65 7.06
C ALA A 25 8.44 11.53 6.47
N ALA A 26 8.36 10.33 7.07
CA ALA A 26 9.04 9.15 6.55
C ALA A 26 8.60 8.81 5.12
N ALA A 27 7.30 8.72 4.83
CA ALA A 27 6.81 8.40 3.50
C ALA A 27 7.26 9.39 2.42
N LEU A 28 7.25 10.70 2.72
CA LEU A 28 7.69 11.74 1.78
C LEU A 28 9.20 11.69 1.54
N ARG A 29 9.97 11.42 2.60
CA ARG A 29 11.40 11.25 2.52
C ARG A 29 11.80 10.04 1.69
N GLU A 30 11.20 8.88 1.96
CA GLU A 30 11.46 7.63 1.24
C GLU A 30 11.04 7.76 -0.22
N ALA A 31 9.88 8.37 -0.52
CA ALA A 31 9.48 8.65 -1.90
C ALA A 31 10.48 9.56 -2.65
N ARG A 32 11.11 10.51 -1.95
CA ARG A 32 12.16 11.33 -2.52
C ARG A 32 13.45 10.54 -2.73
N GLU A 33 13.86 9.73 -1.75
CA GLU A 33 15.11 8.96 -1.77
C GLU A 33 15.04 7.82 -2.82
N GLU A 34 13.94 7.09 -2.87
CA GLU A 34 13.78 5.91 -3.73
C GLU A 34 13.44 6.26 -5.19
N ILE A 35 12.58 7.25 -5.43
CA ILE A 35 12.06 7.55 -6.78
C ILE A 35 12.20 9.03 -7.20
N GLY A 36 12.82 9.87 -6.38
CA GLY A 36 13.03 11.29 -6.69
C GLY A 36 11.76 12.15 -6.63
N LEU A 37 10.67 11.65 -6.01
CA LEU A 37 9.41 12.39 -5.94
C LEU A 37 9.49 13.51 -4.90
N GLU A 38 9.57 14.76 -5.36
CA GLU A 38 9.66 15.92 -4.47
C GLU A 38 8.32 16.25 -3.81
N GLU A 39 8.35 16.60 -2.51
CA GLU A 39 7.16 16.90 -1.70
C GLU A 39 6.25 17.98 -2.31
N ARG A 40 6.80 18.94 -3.06
CA ARG A 40 5.99 19.99 -3.72
C ARG A 40 4.95 19.44 -4.71
N PHE A 41 5.12 18.22 -5.20
CA PHE A 41 4.16 17.56 -6.09
C PHE A 41 3.13 16.72 -5.34
N VAL A 42 3.29 16.56 -4.01
CA VAL A 42 2.52 15.61 -3.22
C VAL A 42 1.54 16.34 -2.30
N SER A 43 0.26 15.99 -2.41
CA SER A 43 -0.79 16.45 -1.51
C SER A 43 -1.34 15.27 -0.72
N VAL A 44 -0.85 15.09 0.51
CA VAL A 44 -1.30 14.02 1.42
C VAL A 44 -2.75 14.26 1.82
N ILE A 45 -3.60 13.26 1.60
CA ILE A 45 -5.04 13.33 1.89
C ILE A 45 -5.43 12.59 3.17
N GLY A 46 -4.59 11.67 3.65
CA GLY A 46 -4.84 10.94 4.88
C GLY A 46 -4.02 9.67 5.00
N TYR A 47 -4.44 8.82 5.93
CA TYR A 47 -3.81 7.53 6.23
C TYR A 47 -4.85 6.42 6.08
N LEU A 48 -4.41 5.26 5.61
CA LEU A 48 -5.18 4.03 5.77
C LEU A 48 -4.98 3.46 7.18
N PRO A 49 -5.87 2.58 7.66
CA PRO A 49 -5.58 1.78 8.85
C PRO A 49 -4.24 1.06 8.74
N ASP A 50 -3.55 0.92 9.88
CA ASP A 50 -2.27 0.22 9.93
C ASP A 50 -2.38 -1.21 9.37
N HIS A 51 -1.38 -1.58 8.58
CA HIS A 51 -1.24 -2.91 8.01
C HIS A 51 -0.14 -3.67 8.73
N LEU A 52 -0.48 -4.79 9.37
CA LEU A 52 0.50 -5.68 9.99
C LEU A 52 1.03 -6.66 8.94
N VAL A 53 2.35 -6.65 8.74
CA VAL A 53 3.01 -7.60 7.84
C VAL A 53 3.60 -8.78 8.61
N ILE A 54 3.75 -9.91 7.93
CA ILE A 54 4.20 -11.19 8.53
C ILE A 54 5.58 -11.08 9.19
N SER A 55 6.42 -10.15 8.73
CA SER A 55 7.72 -9.84 9.34
C SER A 55 7.64 -9.13 10.70
N GLY A 56 6.44 -8.82 11.19
CA GLY A 56 6.22 -8.17 12.48
C GLY A 56 6.24 -6.63 12.43
N PHE A 57 6.42 -6.03 11.25
CA PHE A 57 6.30 -4.58 11.09
C PHE A 57 4.83 -4.15 11.05
N ARG A 58 4.59 -2.96 11.61
CA ARG A 58 3.36 -2.21 11.45
C ARG A 58 3.63 -1.12 10.42
N VAL A 59 2.90 -1.19 9.30
CA VAL A 59 3.01 -0.23 8.21
C VAL A 59 1.84 0.74 8.32
N THR A 60 2.09 2.05 8.33
CA THR A 60 1.05 3.09 8.29
C THR A 60 1.00 3.65 6.87
N PRO A 61 0.02 3.27 6.04
CA PRO A 61 -0.01 3.68 4.64
C PRO A 61 -0.45 5.14 4.51
N VAL A 62 0.35 5.96 3.84
CA VAL A 62 0.04 7.37 3.58
C VAL A 62 -0.55 7.49 2.18
N VAL A 63 -1.72 8.11 2.07
CA VAL A 63 -2.41 8.32 0.77
C VAL A 63 -2.24 9.76 0.34
N ALA A 64 -1.88 9.99 -0.92
CA ALA A 64 -1.67 11.31 -1.46
C ALA A 64 -2.08 11.42 -2.93
N PHE A 65 -2.48 12.61 -3.35
CA PHE A 65 -2.51 12.98 -4.76
C PHE A 65 -1.14 13.47 -5.20
N VAL A 66 -0.72 13.07 -6.40
CA VAL A 66 0.53 13.50 -7.00
C VAL A 66 0.22 14.36 -8.23
N GLN A 67 0.70 15.60 -8.22
CA GLN A 67 0.55 16.55 -9.32
C GLN A 67 1.57 16.27 -10.43
N PRO A 68 1.21 16.46 -11.71
CA PRO A 68 2.14 16.27 -12.82
C PRO A 68 3.26 17.33 -12.83
N GLY A 69 4.26 17.14 -13.69
CA GLY A 69 5.35 18.09 -13.89
C GLY A 69 6.68 17.70 -13.22
N PHE A 70 6.85 16.42 -12.89
CA PHE A 70 8.10 15.84 -12.41
C PHE A 70 8.57 14.73 -13.37
N SER A 71 9.81 14.28 -13.17
CA SER A 71 10.32 13.04 -13.74
C SER A 71 10.85 12.20 -12.59
N LEU A 72 10.51 10.91 -12.59
CA LEU A 72 11.03 9.99 -11.59
C LEU A 72 12.52 9.77 -11.83
N SER A 73 13.27 9.65 -10.73
CA SER A 73 14.69 9.32 -10.72
C SER A 73 14.92 8.18 -9.73
N PRO A 74 14.64 6.92 -10.12
CA PRO A 74 14.78 5.77 -9.23
C PRO A 74 16.22 5.59 -8.74
N ASP A 75 16.42 5.35 -7.45
CA ASP A 75 17.73 4.92 -6.95
C ASP A 75 17.97 3.47 -7.34
N SER A 76 18.87 3.27 -8.32
CA SER A 76 19.29 1.96 -8.81
C SER A 76 19.77 0.96 -7.75
N LYS A 77 20.12 1.40 -6.54
CA LYS A 77 20.51 0.51 -5.44
C LYS A 77 19.31 -0.19 -4.79
N GLU A 78 18.15 0.45 -4.80
CA GLU A 78 16.96 0.02 -4.06
C GLU A 78 15.78 -0.26 -4.99
N VAL A 79 15.65 0.51 -6.07
CA VAL A 79 14.54 0.44 -7.03
C VAL A 79 15.03 -0.03 -8.39
N GLN A 80 14.59 -1.22 -8.79
CA GLN A 80 14.92 -1.79 -10.10
C GLN A 80 14.10 -1.14 -11.22
N ASP A 81 12.83 -0.83 -10.98
CA ASP A 81 11.89 -0.32 -11.98
C ASP A 81 10.68 0.35 -11.33
N THR A 82 10.04 1.27 -12.05
CA THR A 82 8.82 1.96 -11.61
C THR A 82 7.69 1.81 -12.64
N PHE A 83 6.45 1.87 -12.19
CA PHE A 83 5.28 1.81 -13.05
C PHE A 83 4.06 2.39 -12.38
N GLU A 84 3.06 2.70 -13.20
CA GLU A 84 1.77 3.17 -12.76
C GLU A 84 0.69 2.16 -13.16
N VAL A 85 -0.34 2.05 -12.32
CA VAL A 85 -1.53 1.26 -12.60
C VAL A 85 -2.73 2.20 -12.61
N PRO A 86 -3.55 2.19 -13.67
CA PRO A 86 -4.78 2.96 -13.71
C PRO A 86 -5.68 2.65 -12.51
N VAL A 87 -6.24 3.69 -11.87
CA VAL A 87 -7.12 3.53 -10.69
C VAL A 87 -8.34 2.68 -11.03
N ASN A 88 -8.89 2.80 -12.24
CA ASN A 88 -10.00 1.95 -12.69
C ASN A 88 -9.64 0.46 -12.73
N HIS A 89 -8.39 0.10 -13.05
CA HIS A 89 -7.92 -1.29 -12.98
C HIS A 89 -7.82 -1.76 -11.53
N LEU A 90 -7.27 -0.93 -10.65
CA LEU A 90 -7.17 -1.22 -9.21
C LEU A 90 -8.55 -1.39 -8.56
N PHE A 91 -9.56 -0.69 -9.07
CA PHE A 91 -10.91 -0.65 -8.51
C PHE A 91 -11.90 -1.54 -9.28
N ASP A 92 -11.46 -2.26 -10.29
CA ASP A 92 -12.27 -3.28 -10.96
C ASP A 92 -12.23 -4.58 -10.16
N PRO A 93 -13.36 -5.08 -9.62
CA PRO A 93 -13.42 -6.35 -8.93
C PRO A 93 -12.93 -7.53 -9.77
N ALA A 94 -13.02 -7.44 -11.11
CA ALA A 94 -12.51 -8.48 -12.02
C ALA A 94 -10.98 -8.59 -11.99
N SER A 95 -10.28 -7.54 -11.56
CA SER A 95 -8.83 -7.52 -11.38
C SER A 95 -8.38 -8.10 -10.04
N HIS A 96 -9.31 -8.46 -9.13
CA HIS A 96 -9.00 -8.95 -7.78
C HIS A 96 -9.03 -10.48 -7.73
N HIS A 97 -7.88 -11.10 -7.88
CA HIS A 97 -7.74 -12.55 -7.92
C HIS A 97 -7.57 -13.10 -6.51
N ARG A 98 -8.60 -13.76 -5.98
CA ARG A 98 -8.54 -14.46 -4.70
C ARG A 98 -7.80 -15.77 -4.85
N ASN A 99 -6.74 -15.93 -4.07
CA ASN A 99 -5.92 -17.12 -4.02
C ASN A 99 -5.87 -17.64 -2.59
N ARG A 100 -5.68 -18.96 -2.45
CA ARG A 100 -5.48 -19.60 -1.15
C ARG A 100 -4.11 -20.25 -1.12
N ARG A 101 -3.38 -20.03 -0.04
CA ARG A 101 -2.10 -20.69 0.22
C ARG A 101 -2.08 -21.18 1.64
N ARG A 102 -1.47 -22.35 1.83
CA ARG A 102 -1.20 -22.85 3.17
C ARG A 102 -0.10 -22.00 3.80
N SER A 103 -0.40 -21.40 4.94
CA SER A 103 0.58 -20.71 5.78
C SER A 103 1.66 -21.70 6.20
N ALA A 104 2.93 -21.37 5.91
CA ALA A 104 4.05 -22.19 6.36
C ALA A 104 4.26 -22.15 7.88
N PHE A 105 3.67 -21.14 8.56
CA PHE A 105 3.82 -20.94 10.00
C PHE A 105 2.70 -21.59 10.81
N THR A 106 1.46 -21.45 10.36
CA THR A 106 0.27 -21.95 11.07
C THR A 106 -0.29 -23.24 10.47
N GLY A 107 0.09 -23.58 9.24
CA GLY A 107 -0.48 -24.72 8.51
C GLY A 107 -1.91 -24.50 8.00
N GLU A 108 -2.52 -23.37 8.32
CA GLU A 108 -3.89 -23.01 7.92
C GLU A 108 -3.93 -22.47 6.48
N GLU A 109 -5.08 -22.61 5.82
CA GLU A 109 -5.31 -21.92 4.55
C GLU A 109 -5.56 -20.44 4.80
N VAL A 110 -4.70 -19.61 4.24
CA VAL A 110 -4.86 -18.16 4.25
C VAL A 110 -5.29 -17.73 2.85
N GLU A 111 -6.40 -17.01 2.79
CA GLU A 111 -6.85 -16.34 1.57
C GLU A 111 -6.14 -15.00 1.42
N PHE A 112 -5.62 -14.73 0.23
CA PHE A 112 -4.99 -13.47 -0.14
C PHE A 112 -5.48 -13.01 -1.51
N CYS A 113 -5.31 -11.72 -1.78
CA CYS A 113 -5.69 -11.10 -3.04
C CYS A 113 -4.44 -10.75 -3.82
N ASP A 114 -4.44 -11.11 -5.10
CA ASP A 114 -3.47 -10.66 -6.09
C ASP A 114 -4.18 -9.72 -7.08
N ILE A 115 -3.47 -8.72 -7.58
CA ILE A 115 -3.95 -7.76 -8.59
C ILE A 115 -2.97 -7.82 -9.78
N PRO A 116 -3.20 -8.70 -10.77
CA PRO A 116 -2.36 -8.79 -11.96
C PRO A 116 -2.49 -7.54 -12.83
N TYR A 117 -1.39 -7.09 -13.44
CA TYR A 117 -1.40 -5.97 -14.39
C TYR A 117 -0.25 -6.11 -15.42
N GLY A 118 -0.60 -6.39 -16.68
CA GLY A 118 0.38 -6.72 -17.71
C GLY A 118 1.22 -7.92 -17.31
N GLU A 119 2.55 -7.77 -17.34
CA GLU A 119 3.50 -8.81 -16.89
C GLU A 119 3.78 -8.78 -15.38
N ARG A 120 3.16 -7.86 -14.63
CA ARG A 120 3.37 -7.65 -13.20
C ARG A 120 2.27 -8.31 -12.40
N ASN A 121 2.62 -8.78 -11.20
CA ASN A 121 1.64 -9.26 -10.23
C ASN A 121 1.80 -8.49 -8.93
N ILE A 122 0.78 -7.73 -8.52
CA ILE A 122 0.77 -7.01 -7.24
C ILE A 122 0.17 -7.93 -6.19
N TRP A 123 0.93 -8.26 -5.16
CA TRP A 123 0.52 -9.24 -4.14
C TRP A 123 1.04 -8.86 -2.75
N GLY A 124 0.66 -9.64 -1.74
CA GLY A 124 1.16 -9.47 -0.37
C GLY A 124 0.68 -8.17 0.28
N ALA A 125 1.56 -7.50 1.04
CA ALA A 125 1.23 -6.30 1.79
C ALA A 125 0.71 -5.16 0.89
N THR A 126 1.31 -5.01 -0.29
CA THR A 126 0.93 -4.00 -1.29
C THR A 126 -0.51 -4.19 -1.76
N ALA A 127 -0.87 -5.41 -2.16
CA ALA A 127 -2.24 -5.75 -2.52
C ALA A 127 -3.19 -5.59 -1.31
N GLY A 128 -2.76 -5.98 -0.11
CA GLY A 128 -3.53 -5.79 1.12
C GLY A 128 -3.90 -4.33 1.39
N MET A 129 -2.93 -3.41 1.28
CA MET A 129 -3.17 -1.96 1.42
C MET A 129 -4.08 -1.41 0.31
N LEU A 130 -3.88 -1.84 -0.94
CA LEU A 130 -4.75 -1.47 -2.05
C LEU A 130 -6.20 -1.94 -1.84
N MET A 131 -6.40 -3.17 -1.34
CA MET A 131 -7.73 -3.69 -1.03
C MET A 131 -8.40 -2.93 0.11
N THR A 132 -7.63 -2.47 1.10
CA THR A 132 -8.16 -1.58 2.15
C THR A 132 -8.63 -0.25 1.55
N LEU A 133 -7.82 0.38 0.70
CA LEU A 133 -8.21 1.61 0.01
C LEU A 133 -9.47 1.40 -0.84
N TYR A 134 -9.49 0.35 -1.66
CA TYR A 134 -10.63 0.00 -2.51
C TYR A 134 -11.92 -0.13 -1.71
N ARG A 135 -11.91 -0.88 -0.60
CA ARG A 135 -13.08 -1.06 0.27
C ARG A 135 -13.55 0.27 0.86
N LEU A 136 -12.63 1.12 1.34
CA LEU A 136 -12.99 2.43 1.90
C LEU A 136 -13.59 3.39 0.87
N CYS A 137 -13.24 3.25 -0.41
CA CYS A 137 -13.76 4.11 -1.47
C CYS A 137 -15.07 3.60 -2.08
N VAL A 138 -15.28 2.28 -2.10
CA VAL A 138 -16.43 1.65 -2.78
C VAL A 138 -17.54 1.26 -1.81
N GLU A 139 -17.21 0.90 -0.58
CA GLU A 139 -18.20 0.70 0.46
C GLU A 139 -18.53 2.06 1.08
N PRO A 140 -19.81 2.45 1.20
CA PRO A 140 -20.16 3.59 2.04
C PRO A 140 -19.57 3.33 3.43
N PRO A 141 -18.95 4.33 4.10
CA PRO A 141 -18.49 4.14 5.46
C PRO A 141 -19.65 3.57 6.25
N ALA A 142 -19.41 2.48 6.98
CA ALA A 142 -20.44 1.88 7.84
C ALA A 142 -21.09 3.04 8.60
N ALA A 143 -22.37 3.29 8.32
CA ALA A 143 -23.11 4.32 9.02
C ALA A 143 -22.90 4.04 10.50
N ASP A 144 -22.36 5.04 11.19
CA ASP A 144 -21.99 5.00 12.60
C ASP A 144 -22.96 4.09 13.36
N ALA A 145 -22.46 2.95 13.84
CA ALA A 145 -23.23 2.01 14.64
C ALA A 145 -23.44 2.63 16.03
N ALA A 146 -24.14 3.76 16.06
CA ALA A 146 -24.44 4.57 17.21
C ALA A 146 -25.89 5.07 17.12
N ARG A 147 -26.83 4.15 17.34
CA ARG A 147 -28.10 4.43 18.06
C ARG A 147 -28.44 3.21 18.92
N VAL A 148 -27.98 3.22 20.17
CA VAL A 148 -28.80 3.40 21.40
C VAL A 148 -29.79 2.27 21.64
N GLY A 149 -29.48 1.43 22.64
CA GLY A 149 -30.50 0.88 23.53
C GLY A 149 -30.33 1.57 24.89
N PRO A 150 -31.38 2.20 25.47
CA PRO A 150 -31.31 2.66 26.84
C PRO A 150 -31.43 1.44 27.74
N HIS A 151 -30.54 1.28 28.70
CA HIS A 151 -30.80 0.43 29.85
C HIS A 151 -30.59 1.25 31.12
N GLU A 152 -31.73 1.45 31.78
CA GLU A 152 -31.92 1.74 33.19
C GLU A 152 -31.09 0.81 34.09
#